data_AF-A0A2X3CST3-F1
#
_entry.id   AF-A0A2X3CST3-F1
#
_cell.length_a   1.000
_cell.length_b   1.000
_cell.length_c   1.000
_cell.angle_alpha   90.00
_cell.angle_beta   90.00
_cell.angle_gamma   90.00
#
_symmetry.space_group_name_H-M   'P 1'
#
loop_
_entity.id
_entity.type
_entity.pdbx_description
1 polymer ?
#
loop_
_entity_poly.entity_id
_entity_poly.type
_entity_poly.pdbx_seq_one_letter_code
_entity_poly.pdbx_strand_id
1 'polypeptide(L)'
;MNSFIEGAIKPLLSVWRRPLALAGILLLTACSHDTSLPPFTASGYADNQGAMRIWRKDSGDEVHLLAAFSPWRHGDTSTSEYRWQGDQLALIELNVYGKPPEHIRARFDAQGDLSFMQREVDGQKQQLSSDQVALYRYRAEQIRQTSDALRQGRVVLRQGALERCRAYRADLRRADGYARPR
;
A
#
# COMPACT_ATOMS: atom_id res chain seq x y z
N MET A 1 -28.28 -77.21 40.83
CA MET A 1 -27.75 -75.85 41.02
C MET A 1 -26.48 -75.72 40.21
N ASN A 2 -26.47 -74.86 39.19
CA ASN A 2 -25.47 -73.80 38.97
C ASN A 2 -25.82 -73.07 37.67
N SER A 3 -26.03 -71.76 37.81
CA SER A 3 -26.69 -70.86 36.87
C SER A 3 -25.73 -70.28 35.82
N PHE A 4 -26.30 -70.04 34.64
CA PHE A 4 -25.81 -69.11 33.61
C PHE A 4 -25.51 -67.71 34.19
N ILE A 5 -24.34 -67.14 33.89
CA ILE A 5 -24.16 -65.70 33.57
C ILE A 5 -23.00 -65.57 32.57
N GLU A 6 -23.32 -65.44 31.28
CA GLU A 6 -22.36 -65.07 30.23
C GLU A 6 -22.63 -63.59 29.88
N GLY A 7 -21.96 -62.70 30.61
CA GLY A 7 -22.09 -61.25 30.44
C GLY A 7 -21.28 -60.79 29.24
N ALA A 8 -21.97 -60.42 28.16
CA ALA A 8 -21.37 -59.81 26.97
C ALA A 8 -20.74 -58.44 27.31
N ILE A 9 -19.43 -58.42 27.54
CA ILE A 9 -18.65 -57.18 27.66
C ILE A 9 -18.43 -56.64 26.24
N LYS A 10 -19.42 -55.94 25.69
CA LYS A 10 -19.22 -55.09 24.52
C LYS A 10 -18.25 -53.97 24.93
N PRO A 11 -17.11 -53.78 24.24
CA PRO A 11 -16.14 -52.78 24.68
C PRO A 11 -16.72 -51.39 24.43
N LEU A 12 -16.87 -50.61 25.51
CA LEU A 12 -17.29 -49.20 25.50
C LEU A 12 -16.38 -48.29 24.66
N LEU A 13 -15.28 -48.82 24.13
CA LEU A 13 -14.30 -48.15 23.27
C LEU A 13 -14.94 -47.54 22.00
N SER A 14 -16.08 -48.05 21.52
CA SER A 14 -16.77 -47.48 20.35
C SER A 14 -17.48 -46.15 20.66
N VAL A 15 -18.03 -46.01 21.88
CA VAL A 15 -18.80 -44.83 22.29
C VAL A 15 -17.89 -43.63 22.55
N TRP A 16 -16.67 -43.85 23.02
CA TRP A 16 -15.69 -42.78 23.28
C TRP A 16 -14.91 -42.33 22.03
N ARG A 17 -14.83 -43.16 21.00
CA ARG A 17 -14.16 -42.83 19.73
C ARG A 17 -14.93 -41.79 18.89
N ARG A 18 -16.26 -41.81 18.96
CA ARG A 18 -17.14 -40.90 18.21
C ARG A 18 -17.06 -39.43 18.65
N PRO A 19 -17.12 -39.08 19.95
CA PRO A 19 -16.96 -37.69 20.38
C PRO A 19 -15.54 -37.16 20.17
N LEU A 20 -14.51 -38.01 20.29
CA LEU A 20 -13.12 -37.64 19.98
C LEU A 20 -12.91 -37.35 18.49
N ALA A 21 -13.53 -38.13 17.60
CA ALA A 21 -13.50 -37.87 16.16
C ALA A 21 -14.25 -36.57 15.81
N LEU A 22 -15.40 -36.31 16.43
CA LEU A 22 -16.17 -35.06 16.25
C LEU A 22 -15.42 -33.84 16.79
N ALA A 23 -14.75 -33.95 17.93
CA ALA A 23 -13.88 -32.92 18.48
C ALA A 23 -12.69 -32.63 17.55
N GLY A 24 -12.10 -33.67 16.94
CA GLY A 24 -11.05 -33.52 15.93
C GLY A 24 -11.52 -32.77 14.69
N ILE A 25 -12.74 -33.03 14.20
CA ILE A 25 -13.32 -32.32 13.06
C ILE A 25 -13.62 -30.85 13.40
N LEU A 26 -14.12 -30.56 14.61
CA LEU A 26 -14.36 -29.18 15.08
C LEU A 26 -13.06 -28.38 15.23
N LEU A 27 -11.97 -29.01 15.65
CA LEU A 27 -10.65 -28.36 15.73
C LEU A 27 -10.07 -28.00 14.35
N LEU A 28 -10.47 -28.70 13.28
CA LEU A 28 -10.03 -28.41 11.91
C LEU A 28 -10.81 -27.24 11.27
N THR A 29 -11.96 -26.84 11.81
CA THR A 29 -12.77 -25.72 11.29
C THR A 29 -12.38 -24.34 11.81
N ALA A 30 -11.38 -24.22 12.71
CA ALA A 30 -11.06 -22.95 13.36
C ALA A 30 -10.00 -22.09 12.63
N CYS A 31 -9.45 -22.54 11.50
CA CYS A 31 -8.51 -21.75 10.71
C CYS A 31 -9.24 -21.00 9.59
N SER A 32 -10.03 -19.98 9.91
CA SER A 32 -10.47 -19.01 8.91
C SER A 32 -9.24 -18.21 8.47
N HIS A 33 -8.73 -18.48 7.28
CA HIS A 33 -7.67 -17.66 6.69
C HIS A 33 -8.30 -16.37 6.17
N ASP A 34 -8.03 -15.25 6.85
CA ASP A 34 -8.43 -13.93 6.36
C ASP A 34 -7.55 -13.60 5.14
N THR A 35 -8.13 -13.73 3.95
CA THR A 35 -7.47 -13.40 2.68
C THR A 35 -7.59 -11.92 2.33
N SER A 36 -8.12 -11.08 3.23
CA SER A 36 -8.22 -9.65 2.97
C SER A 36 -6.83 -9.04 2.79
N LEU A 37 -6.73 -8.14 1.82
CA LEU A 37 -5.49 -7.44 1.56
C LEU A 37 -5.24 -6.44 2.70
N PRO A 38 -4.01 -6.36 3.25
CA PRO A 38 -3.74 -5.52 4.41
C PRO A 38 -4.07 -4.06 4.08
N PRO A 39 -4.64 -3.28 5.02
CA PRO A 39 -5.03 -1.89 4.75
C PRO A 39 -3.85 -1.00 4.35
N PHE A 40 -2.62 -1.36 4.71
CA PHE A 40 -1.41 -0.68 4.28
C PHE A 40 -0.53 -1.60 3.44
N THR A 41 -0.04 -1.10 2.30
CA THR A 41 0.93 -1.80 1.46
C THR A 41 2.05 -0.87 1.01
N ALA A 42 3.29 -1.35 1.10
CA ALA A 42 4.44 -0.74 0.46
C ALA A 42 4.89 -1.65 -0.69
N SER A 43 4.98 -1.11 -1.90
CA SER A 43 5.32 -1.83 -3.12
C SER A 43 6.19 -0.94 -4.03
N GLY A 44 6.60 -1.46 -5.18
CA GLY A 44 7.38 -0.69 -6.14
C GLY A 44 7.76 -1.52 -7.35
N TYR A 45 8.26 -0.84 -8.36
CA TYR A 45 8.73 -1.45 -9.61
C TYR A 45 9.90 -0.66 -10.18
N ALA A 46 10.69 -1.32 -11.02
CA ALA A 46 11.69 -0.68 -11.84
C ALA A 46 11.03 -0.25 -13.16
N ASP A 47 11.07 1.04 -13.44
CA ASP A 47 10.74 1.62 -14.74
C ASP A 47 12.02 1.73 -15.59
N ASN A 48 11.89 1.93 -16.89
CA ASN A 48 12.99 2.20 -17.80
C ASN A 48 13.78 3.45 -17.40
N GLN A 49 13.14 4.42 -16.75
CA GLN A 49 13.75 5.70 -16.37
C GLN A 49 14.18 5.79 -14.90
N GLY A 50 13.61 4.97 -14.02
CA GLY A 50 13.86 5.07 -12.58
C GLY A 50 13.17 4.01 -11.75
N ALA A 51 13.39 4.03 -10.44
CA ALA A 51 12.65 3.25 -9.47
C ALA A 51 11.38 3.99 -9.06
N MET A 52 10.25 3.30 -9.08
CA MET A 52 9.00 3.75 -8.47
C MET A 52 8.75 3.01 -7.16
N ARG A 53 8.45 3.75 -6.09
CA ARG A 53 8.05 3.20 -4.78
C ARG A 53 6.69 3.75 -4.44
N ILE A 54 5.77 2.88 -4.03
CA ILE A 54 4.38 3.25 -3.75
C ILE A 54 4.01 2.75 -2.37
N TRP A 55 3.54 3.66 -1.53
CA TRP A 55 2.88 3.36 -0.26
C TRP A 55 1.40 3.66 -0.40
N ARG A 56 0.57 2.70 -0.03
CA ARG A 56 -0.88 2.79 -0.09
C ARG A 56 -1.47 2.55 1.28
N LYS A 57 -2.49 3.33 1.62
CA LYS A 57 -3.36 3.09 2.76
C LYS A 57 -4.82 3.16 2.32
N ASP A 58 -5.54 2.08 2.54
CA ASP A 58 -6.99 1.98 2.36
C ASP A 58 -7.68 2.16 3.72
N SER A 59 -8.73 2.98 3.78
CA SER A 59 -9.52 3.23 4.99
C SER A 59 -11.00 3.41 4.63
N GLY A 60 -11.77 2.33 4.70
CA GLY A 60 -13.15 2.35 4.20
C GLY A 60 -13.15 2.48 2.68
N ASP A 61 -13.78 3.53 2.17
CA ASP A 61 -13.78 3.91 0.76
C ASP A 61 -12.65 4.88 0.39
N GLU A 62 -11.85 5.34 1.36
CA GLU A 62 -10.71 6.22 1.09
C GLU A 62 -9.47 5.42 0.66
N VAL A 63 -8.81 5.92 -0.39
CA VAL A 63 -7.50 5.42 -0.82
C VAL A 63 -6.49 6.57 -0.78
N HIS A 64 -5.43 6.40 -0.02
CA HIS A 64 -4.31 7.33 0.04
C HIS A 64 -3.06 6.67 -0.54
N LEU A 65 -2.52 7.23 -1.62
CA LEU A 65 -1.26 6.82 -2.24
C LEU A 65 -0.18 7.89 -2.05
N LEU A 66 1.00 7.44 -1.65
CA LEU A 66 2.24 8.18 -1.75
C LEU A 66 3.15 7.44 -2.73
N ALA A 67 3.63 8.10 -3.75
CA ALA A 67 4.56 7.55 -4.72
C ALA A 67 5.85 8.38 -4.78
N ALA A 68 7.00 7.71 -4.82
CA ALA A 68 8.31 8.33 -4.96
C ALA A 68 9.04 7.76 -6.17
N PHE A 69 9.39 8.62 -7.11
CA PHE A 69 10.15 8.29 -8.30
C PHE A 69 11.59 8.75 -8.17
N SER A 70 12.53 7.84 -8.40
CA SER A 70 13.97 8.11 -8.39
C SER A 70 14.59 7.72 -9.74
N PRO A 71 15.07 8.67 -10.56
CA PRO A 71 15.70 8.36 -11.85
C PRO A 71 16.98 7.52 -11.71
N TRP A 72 17.31 6.71 -12.72
CA TRP A 72 18.54 5.91 -12.72
C TRP A 72 19.82 6.72 -12.97
N ARG A 73 19.72 7.74 -13.83
CA ARG A 73 20.85 8.58 -14.22
C ARG A 73 20.53 10.06 -14.05
N HIS A 74 19.77 10.59 -14.99
CA HIS A 74 19.47 12.01 -15.08
C HIS A 74 17.99 12.25 -14.85
N GLY A 75 17.67 13.40 -14.26
CA GLY A 75 16.33 13.81 -13.90
C GLY A 75 16.20 14.09 -12.41
N ASP A 76 15.09 14.71 -12.05
CA ASP A 76 14.82 15.07 -10.68
C ASP A 76 14.01 13.97 -9.99
N THR A 77 14.34 13.73 -8.72
CA THR A 77 13.49 12.90 -7.86
C THR A 77 12.17 13.62 -7.68
N SER A 78 11.06 12.87 -7.68
CA SER A 78 9.77 13.44 -7.36
C SER A 78 9.00 12.58 -6.37
N THR A 79 8.18 13.22 -5.57
CA THR A 79 7.19 12.58 -4.71
C THR A 79 5.80 13.07 -5.10
N SER A 80 4.83 12.17 -5.06
CA SER A 80 3.45 12.49 -5.37
C SER A 80 2.53 11.87 -4.33
N GLU A 81 1.58 12.66 -3.85
CA GLU A 81 0.50 12.22 -2.98
C GLU A 81 -0.82 12.29 -3.75
N TYR A 82 -1.61 11.24 -3.62
CA TYR A 82 -2.91 11.15 -4.24
C TYR A 82 -3.92 10.65 -3.21
N ARG A 83 -5.13 11.21 -3.24
CA ARG A 83 -6.24 10.76 -2.41
C ARG A 83 -7.49 10.57 -3.23
N TRP A 84 -8.21 9.50 -2.96
CA TRP A 84 -9.52 9.23 -3.53
C TRP A 84 -10.56 9.01 -2.44
N GLN A 85 -11.78 9.43 -2.74
CA GLN A 85 -13.00 9.04 -2.04
C GLN A 85 -13.80 8.11 -2.96
N GLY A 86 -13.82 6.82 -2.66
CA GLY A 86 -14.27 5.80 -3.60
C GLY A 86 -13.46 5.84 -4.91
N ASP A 87 -14.13 6.16 -6.01
CA ASP A 87 -13.51 6.29 -7.33
C ASP A 87 -13.20 7.76 -7.72
N GLN A 88 -13.62 8.73 -6.91
CA GLN A 88 -13.39 10.14 -7.19
C GLN A 88 -12.03 10.58 -6.65
N LEU A 89 -11.18 11.11 -7.54
CA LEU A 89 -9.90 11.71 -7.17
C LEU A 89 -10.16 13.02 -6.43
N ALA A 90 -9.65 13.16 -5.20
CA ALA A 90 -9.87 14.31 -4.33
C ALA A 90 -8.62 15.22 -4.21
N LEU A 91 -7.42 14.64 -4.30
CA LEU A 91 -6.15 15.38 -4.16
C LEU A 91 -5.09 14.84 -5.12
N ILE A 92 -4.34 15.75 -5.73
CA ILE A 92 -3.02 15.54 -6.30
C ILE A 92 -2.07 16.52 -5.61
N GLU A 93 -0.96 16.02 -5.10
CA GLU A 93 0.19 16.82 -4.68
C GLU A 93 1.44 16.24 -5.31
N LEU A 94 2.29 17.07 -5.89
CA LEU A 94 3.52 16.65 -6.55
C LEU A 94 4.65 17.59 -6.15
N ASN A 95 5.75 17.02 -5.68
CA ASN A 95 6.98 17.73 -5.38
C ASN A 95 8.07 17.22 -6.32
N VAL A 96 8.69 18.12 -7.06
CA VAL A 96 9.85 17.82 -7.91
C VAL A 96 11.07 18.47 -7.28
N TYR A 97 12.04 17.66 -6.88
CA TYR A 97 13.26 18.09 -6.20
C TYR A 97 14.34 18.51 -7.20
N GLY A 98 13.97 19.37 -8.15
CA GLY A 98 14.86 19.94 -9.15
C GLY A 98 15.49 21.27 -8.70
N LYS A 99 16.14 21.95 -9.66
CA LYS A 99 16.70 23.29 -9.49
C LYS A 99 16.20 24.19 -10.63
N PRO A 100 15.16 25.03 -10.42
CA PRO A 100 14.46 25.27 -9.16
C PRO A 100 13.51 24.11 -8.76
N PRO A 101 13.17 23.98 -7.46
CA PRO A 101 12.17 23.01 -7.02
C PRO A 101 10.77 23.43 -7.50
N GLU A 102 9.92 22.43 -7.75
CA GLU A 102 8.53 22.65 -8.11
C GLU A 102 7.58 21.96 -7.15
N HIS A 103 6.50 22.65 -6.78
CA HIS A 103 5.40 22.11 -5.99
C HIS A 103 4.08 22.33 -6.71
N ILE A 104 3.32 21.26 -6.92
CA ILE A 104 2.01 21.30 -7.58
C ILE A 104 0.97 20.72 -6.63
N ARG A 105 -0.15 21.40 -6.49
CA ARG A 105 -1.32 20.92 -5.75
C ARG A 105 -2.58 21.16 -6.55
N ALA A 106 -3.40 20.14 -6.72
CA ALA A 106 -4.74 20.23 -7.26
C ALA A 106 -5.72 19.51 -6.34
N ARG A 107 -6.86 20.12 -6.06
CA ARG A 107 -7.95 19.52 -5.29
C ARG A 107 -9.20 19.47 -6.15
N PHE A 108 -10.00 18.46 -5.88
CA PHE A 108 -11.25 18.23 -6.56
C PHE A 108 -12.37 18.13 -5.53
N ASP A 109 -13.57 18.51 -5.93
CA ASP A 109 -14.76 18.35 -5.12
C ASP A 109 -15.35 16.93 -5.23
N ALA A 110 -16.50 16.71 -4.60
CA ALA A 110 -17.17 15.40 -4.58
C ALA A 110 -17.72 14.99 -5.96
N GLN A 111 -17.86 15.92 -6.89
CA GLN A 111 -18.29 15.68 -8.28
C GLN A 111 -17.10 15.34 -9.18
N GLY A 112 -15.87 15.50 -8.67
CA GLY A 112 -14.65 15.32 -9.44
C GLY A 112 -14.25 16.57 -10.24
N ASP A 113 -14.87 17.73 -9.96
CA ASP A 113 -14.54 19.00 -10.58
C ASP A 113 -13.39 19.69 -9.84
N LEU A 114 -12.61 20.49 -10.57
CA LEU A 114 -11.44 21.17 -10.01
C LEU A 114 -11.87 22.29 -9.06
N SER A 115 -11.61 22.13 -7.77
CA SER A 115 -11.93 23.11 -6.73
C SER A 115 -10.76 24.02 -6.38
N PHE A 116 -9.52 23.55 -6.57
CA PHE A 116 -8.31 24.34 -6.33
C PHE A 116 -7.15 23.84 -7.18
N MET A 117 -6.31 24.75 -7.67
CA MET A 117 -5.01 24.40 -8.26
C MET A 117 -3.96 25.47 -7.98
N GLN A 118 -2.73 25.03 -7.78
CA GLN A 118 -1.56 25.88 -7.67
C GLN A 118 -0.32 25.12 -8.14
N ARG A 119 0.52 25.77 -8.93
CA ARG A 119 1.90 25.37 -9.20
C ARG A 119 2.82 26.44 -8.66
N GLU A 120 3.83 26.05 -7.92
CA GLU A 120 4.85 26.93 -7.39
C GLU A 120 6.21 26.51 -7.94
N VAL A 121 6.89 27.44 -8.60
CA VAL A 121 8.23 27.23 -9.17
C VAL A 121 9.08 28.39 -8.73
N ASP A 122 10.21 28.12 -8.07
CA ASP A 122 11.11 29.16 -7.56
C ASP A 122 10.39 30.22 -6.69
N GLY A 123 9.44 29.77 -5.86
CA GLY A 123 8.59 30.63 -5.01
C GLY A 123 7.50 31.41 -5.76
N GLN A 124 7.45 31.33 -7.10
CA GLN A 124 6.42 31.99 -7.91
C GLN A 124 5.20 31.09 -8.07
N LYS A 125 4.03 31.60 -7.68
CA LYS A 125 2.75 30.89 -7.81
C LYS A 125 2.13 31.13 -9.18
N GLN A 126 1.71 30.05 -9.82
CA GLN A 126 1.15 29.98 -11.15
C GLN A 126 -0.09 29.09 -11.14
N GLN A 127 -1.05 29.41 -12.01
CA GLN A 127 -2.18 28.55 -12.29
C GLN A 127 -1.74 27.40 -13.21
N LEU A 128 -2.34 26.22 -13.06
CA LEU A 128 -2.13 25.13 -14.02
C LEU A 128 -3.03 25.35 -15.24
N SER A 129 -2.55 24.95 -16.42
CA SER A 129 -3.42 24.85 -17.59
C SER A 129 -4.38 23.65 -17.48
N SER A 130 -5.48 23.69 -18.23
CA SER A 130 -6.42 22.56 -18.34
C SER A 130 -5.70 21.25 -18.73
N ASP A 131 -4.79 21.35 -19.69
CA ASP A 131 -4.06 20.19 -20.22
C ASP A 131 -3.11 19.60 -19.17
N GLN A 132 -2.48 20.45 -18.36
CA GLN A 132 -1.65 20.00 -17.25
C GLN A 132 -2.49 19.28 -16.20
N VAL A 133 -3.66 19.82 -15.85
CA VAL A 133 -4.60 19.16 -14.92
C VAL A 133 -5.01 17.79 -15.47
N ALA A 134 -5.38 17.71 -16.74
CA ALA A 134 -5.74 16.44 -17.40
C ALA A 134 -4.58 15.43 -17.37
N LEU A 135 -3.36 15.87 -17.66
CA LEU A 135 -2.16 15.03 -17.58
C LEU A 135 -1.93 14.49 -16.17
N TYR A 136 -2.05 15.34 -15.15
CA TYR A 136 -1.85 14.91 -13.76
C TYR A 136 -2.95 13.94 -13.29
N ARG A 137 -4.20 14.15 -13.72
CA ARG A 137 -5.28 13.18 -13.47
C ARG A 137 -4.98 11.83 -14.11
N TYR A 138 -4.57 11.81 -15.37
CA TYR A 138 -4.17 10.59 -16.06
C TYR A 138 -3.04 9.87 -15.32
N ARG A 139 -2.01 10.59 -14.88
CA ARG A 139 -0.89 10.02 -14.12
C ARG A 139 -1.34 9.45 -12.76
N ALA A 140 -2.22 10.16 -12.05
CA ALA A 140 -2.77 9.68 -10.78
C ALA A 140 -3.49 8.33 -10.97
N GLU A 141 -4.31 8.24 -12.02
CA GLU A 141 -5.04 7.03 -12.38
C GLU A 141 -4.11 5.87 -12.75
N GLN A 142 -3.07 6.12 -13.56
CA GLN A 142 -2.06 5.11 -13.89
C GLN A 142 -1.33 4.57 -12.65
N ILE A 143 -1.00 5.44 -11.70
CA ILE A 143 -0.38 5.04 -10.43
C ILE A 143 -1.35 4.22 -9.57
N ARG A 144 -2.63 4.58 -9.50
CA ARG A 144 -3.66 3.80 -8.80
C ARG A 144 -3.81 2.41 -9.39
N GLN A 145 -3.98 2.31 -10.71
CA GLN A 145 -4.11 1.03 -11.42
C GLN A 145 -2.87 0.14 -11.22
N THR A 146 -1.68 0.73 -11.30
CA THR A 146 -0.43 0.00 -11.04
C THR A 146 -0.37 -0.47 -9.59
N SER A 147 -0.77 0.37 -8.63
CA SER A 147 -0.85 0.00 -7.22
C SER A 147 -1.84 -1.14 -6.97
N ASP A 148 -3.02 -1.11 -7.62
CA ASP A 148 -4.01 -2.18 -7.55
C ASP A 148 -3.42 -3.51 -8.06
N ALA A 149 -2.73 -3.49 -9.21
CA ALA A 149 -2.09 -4.68 -9.76
C ALA A 149 -0.97 -5.23 -8.86
N LEU A 150 -0.11 -4.36 -8.31
CA LEU A 150 0.96 -4.77 -7.38
C LEU A 150 0.38 -5.39 -6.10
N ARG A 151 -0.71 -4.82 -5.60
CA ARG A 151 -1.44 -5.30 -4.41
C ARG A 151 -2.08 -6.66 -4.68
N GLN A 152 -2.76 -6.85 -5.81
CA GLN A 152 -3.28 -8.15 -6.24
C GLN A 152 -2.18 -9.21 -6.38
N GLY A 153 -1.03 -8.81 -6.95
CA GLY A 153 0.15 -9.66 -7.08
C GLY A 153 0.93 -9.87 -5.78
N ARG A 154 0.49 -9.30 -4.64
CA ARG A 154 1.15 -9.34 -3.33
C ARG A 154 2.62 -8.90 -3.39
N VAL A 155 2.92 -7.93 -4.25
CA VAL A 155 4.27 -7.36 -4.38
C VAL A 155 4.53 -6.46 -3.17
N VAL A 156 5.61 -6.76 -2.45
CA VAL A 156 6.00 -6.02 -1.24
C VAL A 156 7.40 -5.43 -1.40
N LEU A 157 7.53 -4.16 -1.02
CA LEU A 157 8.81 -3.49 -0.92
C LEU A 157 9.52 -4.00 0.35
N ARG A 158 10.63 -4.71 0.16
CA ARG A 158 11.53 -5.08 1.25
C ARG A 158 12.61 -4.01 1.35
N GLN A 159 12.72 -3.33 2.49
CA GLN A 159 13.90 -2.51 2.76
C GLN A 159 15.14 -3.40 2.76
N GLY A 160 16.16 -3.02 2.00
CA GLY A 160 17.46 -3.70 2.04
C GLY A 160 18.21 -3.35 3.31
N ALA A 161 18.70 -4.34 4.05
CA ALA A 161 19.73 -4.14 5.05
C ALA A 161 21.08 -4.04 4.33
N LEU A 162 21.68 -2.85 4.32
CA LEU A 162 23.00 -2.61 3.74
C LEU A 162 24.09 -3.01 4.76
N GLU A 163 24.47 -4.29 4.80
CA GLU A 163 25.59 -4.70 5.66
C GLU A 163 26.97 -4.49 5.04
N ARG A 164 27.11 -4.04 3.79
CA ARG A 164 28.43 -3.66 3.20
C ARG A 164 28.30 -2.99 1.82
N CYS A 165 27.88 -1.73 1.77
CA CYS A 165 28.29 -0.85 0.67
C CYS A 165 29.00 0.38 1.22
N ARG A 166 30.33 0.34 1.24
CA ARG A 166 31.15 1.56 1.17
C ARG A 166 31.20 2.01 -0.28
N ALA A 167 30.25 2.84 -0.71
CA ALA A 167 30.42 3.72 -1.86
C ALA A 167 29.38 4.86 -1.78
N TYR A 168 29.88 6.10 -1.77
CA TYR A 168 29.16 7.37 -1.84
C TYR A 168 28.15 7.69 -0.72
N ARG A 169 28.69 8.04 0.44
CA ARG A 169 27.98 8.78 1.51
C ARG A 169 28.39 10.26 1.46
N ALA A 170 27.84 10.99 0.49
CA ALA A 170 27.87 12.45 0.49
C ALA A 170 26.60 12.95 -0.21
N ASP A 171 25.49 13.02 0.54
CA ASP A 171 24.59 14.20 0.58
C ASP A 171 23.26 14.01 1.33
N LEU A 172 22.95 12.83 1.88
CA LEU A 172 21.65 12.60 2.55
C LEU A 172 21.61 12.91 4.06
N ARG A 173 22.45 13.82 4.57
CA ARG A 173 22.46 14.17 6.01
C ARG A 173 21.75 15.48 6.40
N ARG A 174 20.92 16.05 5.51
CA ARG A 174 20.13 17.26 5.81
C ARG A 174 18.62 17.04 5.93
N ALA A 175 18.13 15.80 5.81
CA ALA A 175 16.69 15.50 5.89
C ALA A 175 16.22 14.96 7.26
N ASP A 176 17.11 14.65 8.21
CA ASP A 176 16.75 14.19 9.57
C ASP A 176 16.33 15.34 10.51
N GLY A 177 15.81 16.42 9.94
CA GLY A 177 15.50 17.66 10.64
C GLY A 177 14.02 17.90 10.91
N TYR A 178 13.12 16.92 10.80
CA TYR A 178 11.73 17.10 11.23
C TYR A 178 11.12 15.81 11.79
N ALA A 179 10.52 15.95 12.97
CA ALA A 179 9.66 15.00 13.71
C ALA A 179 10.30 14.12 14.81
N ARG A 180 10.55 14.73 15.97
CA ARG A 180 10.09 14.18 17.26
C ARG A 180 9.02 15.10 17.84
N PRO A 181 7.85 14.60 18.29
CA PRO A 181 6.88 15.40 19.01
C PRO A 181 7.16 15.41 20.53
N ARG A 182 7.01 16.62 21.10
CA ARG A 182 7.00 17.06 22.51
C ARG A 182 8.23 16.77 23.37
#